data_AF-A0A6J4QFJ4-F1
#
_entry.id   AF-A0A6J4QFJ4-F1
#
_cell.length_a   1.000
_cell.length_b   1.000
_cell.length_c   1.000
_cell.angle_alpha   90.00
_cell.angle_beta   90.00
_cell.angle_gamma   90.00
#
_symmetry.space_group_name_H-M   'P 1'
#
loop_
_entity.id
_entity.type
_entity.pdbx_description
1 polymer ?
#
loop_
_entity_poly.entity_id
_entity_poly.type
_entity_poly.pdbx_seq_one_letter_code
_entity_poly.pdbx_strand_id
1 'polypeptide(L)'
;MKRRALISVSDKKGVAAFARQLHGMGFEIISTGGTARALEEARVPVTPVSKVTGAPEMLGGRVKTLHPKIHGGILADLEDPDQVIELVDHEIGPIDLVCVNLYPFEETVAGEASEKEAIEQIDIGGPTMLRAAAKNFKSVIVVPSSRFYKEVVAEFELGEVSEETRKRLALETFRRTAEYDAAIAAWLEERVEKDAQVPGIDPEDEAEVSESSDEFPKTLKRNYEREMELRYGENPHQGAAYYVEEGEQHLLSGTERLQGRPLSFNNLYDVDAARSLLTDLASDGEPAAAIIKHANPCGAAVGETLAEAYRKAFASDPTSAFGGIVALSGAVDGELAKEISKVFTEVLIAPGFDEEAREIFSAKPNMTVLEAGLLERPKLSAKHVTGGILLQHTDRVEDDSGYEIATTRQPSSG
;
A
#
# COMPACT_ATOMS: atom_id res chain seq x y z
N MET A 1 32.51 -24.34 -10.89
CA MET A 1 31.60 -24.11 -12.05
C MET A 1 31.41 -22.61 -12.22
N LYS A 2 30.94 -22.13 -13.39
CA LYS A 2 30.51 -20.73 -13.53
C LYS A 2 29.18 -20.54 -12.80
N ARG A 3 29.02 -19.42 -12.09
CA ARG A 3 27.73 -19.04 -11.48
C ARG A 3 26.70 -18.79 -12.58
N ARG A 4 25.43 -19.09 -12.34
CA ARG A 4 24.33 -18.98 -13.32
C ARG A 4 23.21 -18.11 -12.78
N ALA A 5 22.74 -17.17 -13.60
CA ALA A 5 21.62 -16.31 -13.30
C ALA A 5 20.49 -16.56 -14.30
N LEU A 6 19.34 -17.03 -13.83
CA LEU A 6 18.14 -17.20 -14.63
C LEU A 6 17.30 -15.91 -14.57
N ILE A 7 17.15 -15.22 -15.70
CA ILE A 7 16.45 -13.95 -15.79
C ILE A 7 15.24 -14.09 -16.72
N SER A 8 14.03 -13.88 -16.21
CA SER A 8 12.78 -13.91 -16.98
C SER A 8 11.83 -12.85 -16.43
N VAL A 9 11.79 -11.69 -17.07
CA VAL A 9 11.07 -10.51 -16.57
C VAL A 9 10.02 -9.99 -17.56
N SER A 10 8.86 -9.67 -17.00
CA SER A 10 7.75 -8.98 -17.67
C SER A 10 7.97 -7.47 -17.79
N ASP A 11 8.47 -6.80 -16.75
CA ASP A 11 8.97 -5.41 -16.85
C ASP A 11 10.48 -5.43 -17.16
N LYS A 12 10.86 -4.79 -18.27
CA LYS A 12 12.23 -4.76 -18.80
C LYS A 12 13.04 -3.59 -18.25
N LYS A 13 12.45 -2.72 -17.43
CA LYS A 13 13.12 -1.56 -16.84
C LYS A 13 14.37 -1.99 -16.06
N GLY A 14 15.52 -1.49 -16.49
CA GLY A 14 16.81 -1.73 -15.84
C GLY A 14 17.42 -3.13 -16.01
N VAL A 15 16.72 -4.11 -16.60
CA VAL A 15 17.19 -5.52 -16.64
C VAL A 15 18.49 -5.69 -17.42
N ALA A 16 18.67 -4.94 -18.51
CA ALA A 16 19.88 -5.02 -19.32
C ALA A 16 21.13 -4.50 -18.58
N ALA A 17 20.98 -3.48 -17.75
CA ALA A 17 22.07 -2.97 -16.93
C ALA A 17 22.44 -3.98 -15.83
N PHE A 18 21.43 -4.49 -15.15
CA PHE A 18 21.57 -5.52 -14.11
C PHE A 18 22.26 -6.79 -14.66
N ALA A 19 21.78 -7.34 -15.77
CA ALA A 19 22.36 -8.53 -16.39
C ALA A 19 23.81 -8.32 -16.86
N ARG A 20 24.15 -7.11 -17.33
CA ARG A 20 25.52 -6.76 -17.72
C ARG A 20 26.47 -6.74 -16.53
N GLN A 21 26.02 -6.22 -15.38
CA GLN A 21 26.81 -6.22 -14.14
C GLN A 21 27.03 -7.66 -13.66
N LEU A 22 25.98 -8.48 -13.60
CA LEU A 22 26.11 -9.91 -13.27
C LEU A 22 27.06 -10.65 -14.21
N HIS A 23 26.95 -10.41 -15.52
CA HIS A 23 27.86 -11.00 -16.50
C HIS A 23 29.32 -10.57 -16.26
N GLY A 24 29.55 -9.29 -15.94
CA GLY A 24 30.87 -8.78 -15.54
C GLY A 24 31.43 -9.43 -14.28
N MET A 25 30.56 -9.89 -13.37
CA MET A 25 30.89 -10.67 -12.16
C MET A 25 31.07 -12.17 -12.42
N GLY A 26 31.04 -12.59 -13.69
CA GLY A 26 31.29 -13.96 -14.13
C GLY A 26 30.07 -14.86 -14.21
N PHE A 27 28.85 -14.32 -14.12
CA PHE A 27 27.63 -15.10 -14.30
C PHE A 27 27.38 -15.48 -15.77
N GLU A 28 26.97 -16.72 -15.98
CA GLU A 28 26.26 -17.15 -17.18
C GLU A 28 24.80 -16.68 -17.07
N ILE A 29 24.34 -15.88 -18.03
CA ILE A 29 22.94 -15.40 -18.05
C ILE A 29 22.09 -16.39 -18.82
N ILE A 30 21.11 -17.00 -18.15
CA ILE A 30 20.10 -17.87 -18.75
C ILE A 30 18.83 -17.06 -18.91
N SER A 31 18.21 -17.08 -20.09
CA SER A 31 16.94 -16.37 -20.30
C SER A 31 16.09 -17.03 -21.39
N THR A 32 14.85 -16.53 -21.53
CA THR A 32 13.89 -17.02 -22.52
C THR A 32 12.94 -15.92 -22.99
N GLY A 33 12.28 -16.15 -24.13
CA GLY A 33 11.24 -15.27 -24.68
C GLY A 33 11.69 -13.82 -24.90
N GLY A 34 10.81 -12.87 -24.57
CA GLY A 34 11.07 -11.45 -24.75
C GLY A 34 12.23 -10.91 -23.91
N THR A 35 12.51 -11.50 -22.74
CA THR A 35 13.66 -11.11 -21.92
C THR A 35 14.98 -11.45 -22.61
N ALA A 36 15.10 -12.65 -23.18
CA ALA A 36 16.30 -13.05 -23.93
C ALA A 36 16.58 -12.07 -25.09
N ARG A 37 15.55 -11.73 -25.88
CA ARG A 37 15.67 -10.77 -26.99
C ARG A 37 16.14 -9.39 -26.52
N ALA A 38 15.54 -8.86 -25.45
CA ALA A 38 15.92 -7.56 -24.91
C ALA A 38 17.38 -7.53 -24.39
N LEU A 39 17.85 -8.64 -23.82
CA LEU A 39 19.23 -8.77 -23.36
C LEU A 39 20.22 -8.91 -24.53
N GLU A 40 19.86 -9.66 -25.57
CA GLU A 40 20.65 -9.81 -26.80
C GLU A 40 20.79 -8.48 -27.56
N GLU A 41 19.70 -7.71 -27.69
CA GLU A 41 19.70 -6.36 -28.26
C GLU A 41 20.63 -5.42 -27.48
N ALA A 42 20.67 -5.56 -26.15
CA ALA A 42 21.58 -4.85 -25.28
C ALA A 42 23.02 -5.43 -25.24
N ARG A 43 23.31 -6.41 -26.11
CA ARG A 43 24.60 -7.10 -26.28
C ARG A 43 25.08 -7.83 -25.03
N VAL A 44 24.17 -8.32 -24.20
CA VAL A 44 24.49 -9.22 -23.08
C VAL A 44 24.46 -10.66 -23.61
N PRO A 45 25.53 -11.46 -23.43
CA PRO A 45 25.52 -12.87 -23.83
C PRO A 45 24.47 -13.65 -23.04
N VAL A 46 23.57 -14.33 -23.76
CA VAL A 46 22.48 -15.13 -23.17
C VAL A 46 22.59 -16.58 -23.61
N THR A 47 22.42 -17.49 -22.66
CA THR A 47 22.15 -18.91 -22.91
C THR A 47 20.63 -19.10 -22.90
N PRO A 48 20.00 -19.52 -24.02
CA PRO A 48 18.57 -19.79 -24.06
C PRO A 48 18.20 -20.96 -23.13
N VAL A 49 17.06 -20.86 -22.44
CA VAL A 49 16.54 -21.96 -21.59
C VAL A 49 16.44 -23.29 -22.35
N SER A 50 16.03 -23.28 -23.63
CA SER A 50 15.96 -24.48 -24.47
C SER A 50 17.30 -25.19 -24.65
N LYS A 51 18.42 -24.45 -24.62
CA LYS A 51 19.77 -25.04 -24.66
C LYS A 51 20.12 -25.72 -23.34
N VAL A 52 19.61 -25.21 -22.21
CA VAL A 52 19.81 -25.80 -20.88
C VAL A 52 18.94 -27.05 -20.72
N THR A 53 17.68 -27.00 -21.14
CA THR A 53 16.73 -28.11 -20.97
C THR A 53 16.87 -29.18 -22.03
N GLY A 54 17.29 -28.82 -23.25
CA GLY A 54 17.23 -29.68 -24.43
C GLY A 54 15.81 -29.84 -25.00
N ALA A 55 14.81 -29.17 -24.39
CA ALA A 55 13.41 -29.25 -24.81
C ALA A 55 13.05 -28.10 -25.78
N PRO A 56 12.27 -28.37 -26.83
CA PRO A 56 11.75 -27.33 -27.71
C PRO A 56 10.71 -26.45 -26.99
N GLU A 57 10.43 -25.28 -27.55
CA GLU A 57 9.30 -24.46 -27.10
C GLU A 57 7.98 -25.13 -27.51
N MET A 58 7.05 -25.28 -26.55
CA MET A 58 5.77 -25.98 -26.74
C MET A 58 4.62 -25.15 -26.15
N LEU A 59 3.40 -25.35 -26.67
CA LEU A 59 2.16 -24.74 -26.17
C LEU A 59 2.25 -23.20 -26.06
N GLY A 60 2.80 -22.54 -27.08
CA GLY A 60 2.99 -21.08 -27.07
C GLY A 60 3.95 -20.57 -25.99
N GLY A 61 4.84 -21.44 -25.47
CA GLY A 61 5.80 -21.09 -24.43
C GLY A 61 5.30 -21.28 -23.00
N ARG A 62 4.08 -21.82 -22.79
CA ARG A 62 3.47 -22.03 -21.46
C ARG A 62 4.28 -22.94 -20.53
N VAL A 63 5.03 -23.89 -21.09
CA VAL A 63 5.77 -24.92 -20.32
C VAL A 63 7.30 -24.79 -20.42
N LYS A 64 7.81 -23.68 -20.94
CA LYS A 64 9.23 -23.53 -21.30
C LYS A 64 10.22 -23.61 -20.13
N THR A 65 9.80 -23.22 -18.92
CA THR A 65 10.63 -23.27 -17.70
C THR A 65 10.23 -24.37 -16.73
N LEU A 66 9.09 -25.03 -16.96
CA LEU A 66 8.57 -26.12 -16.12
C LEU A 66 9.32 -27.42 -16.41
N HIS A 67 10.61 -27.43 -16.08
CA HIS A 67 11.52 -28.52 -16.44
C HIS A 67 12.45 -28.89 -15.27
N PRO A 68 12.74 -30.19 -15.03
CA PRO A 68 13.64 -30.62 -13.97
C PRO A 68 15.04 -30.01 -14.05
N LYS A 69 15.61 -29.84 -15.26
CA LYS A 69 16.92 -29.15 -15.43
C LYS A 69 16.93 -27.68 -14.99
N ILE A 70 15.77 -27.03 -14.88
CA ILE A 70 15.64 -25.67 -14.34
C ILE A 70 15.36 -25.76 -12.83
N HIS A 71 14.28 -26.44 -12.45
CA HIS A 71 13.86 -26.47 -11.05
C HIS A 71 14.80 -27.27 -10.14
N GLY A 72 15.43 -28.33 -10.62
CA GLY A 72 16.50 -29.04 -9.90
C GLY A 72 17.70 -28.14 -9.66
N GLY A 73 18.10 -27.34 -10.65
CA GLY A 73 19.17 -26.34 -10.48
C GLY A 73 18.83 -25.23 -9.48
N ILE A 74 17.53 -24.91 -9.30
CA ILE A 74 17.05 -23.92 -8.33
C ILE A 74 16.85 -24.53 -6.94
N LEU A 75 16.34 -25.75 -6.83
CA LEU A 75 15.84 -26.32 -5.58
C LEU A 75 16.83 -27.22 -4.84
N ALA A 76 17.88 -27.70 -5.52
CA ALA A 76 18.86 -28.56 -4.86
C ALA A 76 19.49 -27.85 -3.67
N ASP A 77 19.48 -28.53 -2.53
CA ASP A 77 20.21 -28.11 -1.35
C ASP A 77 21.70 -28.43 -1.56
N LEU A 78 22.51 -27.40 -1.74
CA LEU A 78 23.95 -27.57 -2.00
C LEU A 78 24.74 -27.93 -0.73
N GLU A 79 24.10 -27.89 0.45
CA GLU A 79 24.65 -28.41 1.70
C GLU A 79 24.45 -29.93 1.84
N ASP A 80 23.58 -30.54 1.01
CA ASP A 80 23.27 -31.97 0.99
C ASP A 80 24.10 -32.70 -0.09
N PRO A 81 25.09 -33.53 0.30
CA PRO A 81 25.95 -34.24 -0.66
C PRO A 81 25.19 -35.16 -1.62
N ASP A 82 24.08 -35.76 -1.19
CA ASP A 82 23.32 -36.70 -2.01
C ASP A 82 22.62 -35.95 -3.16
N GLN A 83 22.04 -34.78 -2.86
CA GLN A 83 21.44 -33.92 -3.89
C GLN A 83 22.48 -33.36 -4.86
N VAL A 84 23.70 -33.05 -4.38
CA VAL A 84 24.80 -32.62 -5.27
C VAL A 84 25.21 -33.74 -6.22
N ILE A 85 25.23 -35.00 -5.77
CA ILE A 85 25.48 -36.16 -6.64
C ILE A 85 24.37 -36.30 -7.69
N GLU A 86 23.10 -36.20 -7.28
CA GLU A 86 21.97 -36.26 -8.21
C GLU A 86 22.04 -35.17 -9.30
N LEU A 87 22.45 -33.95 -8.95
CA LEU A 87 22.67 -32.88 -9.94
C LEU A 87 23.72 -33.29 -10.98
N VAL A 88 24.82 -33.91 -10.56
CA VAL A 88 25.89 -34.35 -11.48
C VAL A 88 25.41 -35.49 -12.37
N ASP A 89 24.78 -36.51 -11.79
CA ASP A 89 24.30 -37.71 -12.51
C ASP A 89 23.25 -37.38 -13.57
N HIS A 90 22.45 -36.33 -13.33
CA HIS A 90 21.41 -35.87 -14.25
C HIS A 90 21.84 -34.68 -15.13
N GLU A 91 23.13 -34.30 -15.11
CA GLU A 91 23.69 -33.18 -15.87
C GLU A 91 22.95 -31.86 -15.63
N ILE A 92 22.57 -31.60 -14.38
CA ILE A 92 21.85 -30.40 -13.93
C ILE A 92 22.86 -29.44 -13.30
N GLY A 93 23.04 -28.27 -13.92
CA GLY A 93 23.86 -27.20 -13.36
C GLY A 93 23.07 -26.37 -12.33
N PRO A 94 23.63 -26.05 -11.15
CA PRO A 94 22.99 -25.20 -10.16
C PRO A 94 22.74 -23.78 -10.70
N ILE A 95 21.72 -23.11 -10.17
CA ILE A 95 21.34 -21.73 -10.49
C ILE A 95 21.45 -20.90 -9.23
N ASP A 96 22.39 -19.96 -9.20
CA ASP A 96 22.71 -19.15 -8.02
C ASP A 96 21.79 -17.93 -7.87
N LEU A 97 21.19 -17.47 -8.97
CA LEU A 97 20.30 -16.31 -8.97
C LEU A 97 19.09 -16.52 -9.88
N VAL A 98 17.90 -16.17 -9.39
CA VAL A 98 16.66 -16.17 -10.15
C VAL A 98 16.05 -14.77 -10.09
N CYS A 99 16.01 -14.09 -11.24
CA CYS A 99 15.41 -12.77 -11.40
C CYS A 99 14.13 -12.88 -12.23
N VAL A 100 13.00 -12.71 -11.57
CA VAL A 100 11.68 -12.80 -12.19
C VAL A 100 10.83 -11.68 -11.63
N ASN A 101 10.15 -10.92 -12.49
CA ASN A 101 9.05 -10.06 -12.06
C ASN A 101 7.79 -10.51 -12.80
N LEU A 102 6.70 -10.61 -12.05
CA LEU A 102 5.40 -10.97 -12.60
C LEU A 102 4.81 -9.74 -13.27
N TYR A 103 4.10 -9.95 -14.39
CA TYR A 103 3.26 -8.88 -14.92
C TYR A 103 2.17 -8.60 -13.88
N PRO A 104 1.81 -7.34 -13.60
CA PRO A 104 0.69 -7.04 -12.74
C PRO A 104 -0.59 -7.52 -13.43
N PHE A 105 -1.08 -8.69 -12.99
CA PHE A 105 -2.36 -9.23 -13.45
C PHE A 105 -3.48 -8.23 -13.16
N GLU A 106 -3.36 -7.51 -12.05
CA GLU A 106 -4.19 -6.39 -11.61
C GLU A 106 -4.35 -5.34 -12.73
N GLU A 107 -3.27 -4.96 -13.42
CA GLU A 107 -3.32 -3.99 -14.51
C GLU A 107 -3.98 -4.55 -15.78
N THR A 108 -3.86 -5.87 -16.04
CA THR A 108 -4.54 -6.50 -17.18
C THR A 108 -6.04 -6.51 -16.99
N VAL A 109 -6.51 -6.84 -15.79
CA VAL A 109 -7.95 -6.98 -15.51
C VAL A 109 -8.63 -5.66 -15.17
N ALA A 110 -7.88 -4.61 -14.84
CA ALA A 110 -8.41 -3.25 -14.71
C ALA A 110 -8.87 -2.64 -16.05
N GLY A 111 -8.49 -3.24 -17.18
CA GLY A 111 -8.91 -2.81 -18.54
C GLY A 111 -10.05 -3.66 -19.12
N GLU A 112 -10.42 -3.37 -20.38
CA GLU A 112 -11.44 -4.12 -21.14
C GLU A 112 -10.96 -5.50 -21.67
N ALA A 113 -10.03 -6.16 -20.97
CA ALA A 113 -9.48 -7.43 -21.43
C ALA A 113 -10.58 -8.50 -21.48
N SER A 114 -10.64 -9.24 -22.59
CA SER A 114 -11.53 -10.40 -22.70
C SER A 114 -11.09 -11.49 -21.73
N GLU A 115 -12.03 -12.37 -21.35
CA GLU A 115 -11.74 -13.49 -20.45
C GLU A 115 -10.59 -14.37 -20.95
N LYS A 116 -10.56 -14.61 -22.27
CA LYS A 116 -9.49 -15.36 -22.91
C LYS A 116 -8.14 -14.65 -22.72
N GLU A 117 -8.08 -13.33 -22.89
CA GLU A 117 -6.85 -12.56 -22.71
C GLU A 117 -6.39 -12.59 -21.26
N ALA A 118 -7.29 -12.42 -20.30
CA ALA A 118 -6.96 -12.53 -18.87
C ALA A 118 -6.41 -13.92 -18.52
N ILE A 119 -7.04 -15.01 -18.98
CA ILE A 119 -6.57 -16.38 -18.76
C ILE A 119 -5.18 -16.62 -19.38
N GLU A 120 -4.89 -16.05 -20.56
CA GLU A 120 -3.57 -16.15 -21.18
C GLU A 120 -2.47 -15.40 -20.40
N GLN A 121 -2.83 -14.38 -19.61
CA GLN A 121 -1.89 -13.61 -18.79
C GLN A 121 -1.59 -14.24 -17.41
N ILE A 122 -2.30 -15.32 -17.05
CA ILE A 122 -1.98 -16.09 -15.83
C ILE A 122 -0.65 -16.82 -16.04
N ASP A 123 0.40 -16.33 -15.38
CA ASP A 123 1.74 -16.87 -15.44
C ASP A 123 1.87 -18.07 -14.49
N ILE A 124 2.27 -19.22 -15.05
CA ILE A 124 2.58 -20.42 -14.28
C ILE A 124 4.08 -20.52 -14.00
N GLY A 125 4.90 -20.15 -14.98
CA GLY A 125 6.35 -20.34 -14.92
C GLY A 125 7.01 -19.37 -13.94
N GLY A 126 6.63 -18.09 -13.99
CA GLY A 126 7.15 -17.03 -13.13
C GLY A 126 6.96 -17.34 -11.64
N PRO A 127 5.72 -17.54 -11.15
CA PRO A 127 5.47 -17.85 -9.74
C PRO A 127 6.14 -19.16 -9.31
N THR A 128 6.20 -20.18 -10.17
CA THR A 128 6.87 -21.44 -9.84
C THR A 128 8.38 -21.24 -9.64
N MET A 129 9.05 -20.48 -10.51
CA MET A 129 10.48 -20.17 -10.36
C MET A 129 10.76 -19.31 -9.12
N LEU A 130 9.92 -18.29 -8.89
CA LEU A 130 10.00 -17.43 -7.71
C LEU A 130 9.88 -18.22 -6.41
N ARG A 131 8.83 -19.03 -6.27
CA ARG A 131 8.60 -19.87 -5.07
C ARG A 131 9.73 -20.88 -4.86
N ALA A 132 10.24 -21.47 -5.94
CA ALA A 132 11.36 -22.40 -5.88
C ALA A 132 12.63 -21.73 -5.35
N ALA A 133 12.98 -20.56 -5.89
CA ALA A 133 14.17 -19.81 -5.48
C ALA A 133 14.03 -19.28 -4.04
N ALA A 134 12.86 -18.74 -3.69
CA ALA A 134 12.56 -18.25 -2.34
C ALA A 134 12.58 -19.36 -1.30
N LYS A 135 12.09 -20.57 -1.62
CA LYS A 135 12.21 -21.75 -0.74
C LYS A 135 13.69 -22.10 -0.49
N ASN A 136 14.53 -22.02 -1.52
CA ASN A 136 15.95 -22.36 -1.45
C ASN A 136 16.86 -21.14 -1.23
N PHE A 137 16.39 -20.12 -0.48
CA PHE A 137 17.12 -18.85 -0.28
C PHE A 137 18.53 -19.02 0.32
N LYS A 138 18.81 -20.16 0.95
CA LYS A 138 20.16 -20.47 1.44
C LYS A 138 21.17 -20.54 0.31
N SER A 139 20.78 -21.14 -0.81
CA SER A 139 21.63 -21.44 -1.98
C SER A 139 21.37 -20.52 -3.17
N VAL A 140 20.16 -19.95 -3.26
CA VAL A 140 19.71 -19.16 -4.43
C VAL A 140 19.28 -17.77 -4.00
N ILE A 141 19.74 -16.76 -4.75
CA ILE A 141 19.31 -15.37 -4.59
C ILE A 141 18.10 -15.14 -5.49
N VAL A 142 16.94 -14.88 -4.89
CA VAL A 142 15.73 -14.53 -5.63
C VAL A 142 15.59 -13.00 -5.75
N VAL A 143 15.26 -12.50 -6.93
CA VAL A 143 15.10 -11.07 -7.21
C VAL A 143 13.71 -10.85 -7.82
N PRO A 144 12.69 -10.53 -7.00
CA PRO A 144 11.29 -10.49 -7.45
C PRO A 144 10.89 -9.18 -8.17
N SER A 145 11.73 -8.14 -8.14
CA SER A 145 11.43 -6.82 -8.68
C SER A 145 12.68 -6.00 -9.00
N SER A 146 12.55 -5.07 -9.95
CA SER A 146 13.62 -4.15 -10.38
C SER A 146 14.11 -3.21 -9.28
N ARG A 147 13.30 -2.98 -8.23
CA ARG A 147 13.69 -2.18 -7.06
C ARG A 147 14.90 -2.76 -6.31
N PHE A 148 15.11 -4.07 -6.39
CA PHE A 148 16.21 -4.78 -5.70
C PHE A 148 17.50 -4.88 -6.51
N TYR A 149 17.51 -4.49 -7.79
CA TYR A 149 18.70 -4.65 -8.65
C TYR A 149 19.93 -3.95 -8.08
N LYS A 150 19.77 -2.71 -7.60
CA LYS A 150 20.89 -1.92 -7.07
C LYS A 150 21.47 -2.53 -5.79
N GLU A 151 20.60 -2.96 -4.88
CA GLU A 151 20.99 -3.58 -3.62
C GLU A 151 21.75 -4.88 -3.85
N VAL A 152 21.20 -5.77 -4.68
CA VAL A 152 21.81 -7.07 -4.99
C VAL A 152 23.17 -6.90 -5.65
N VAL A 153 23.30 -5.97 -6.60
CA VAL A 153 24.59 -5.66 -7.24
C VAL A 153 25.59 -5.11 -6.24
N ALA A 154 25.17 -4.17 -5.39
CA ALA A 154 26.06 -3.57 -4.39
C ALA A 154 26.61 -4.62 -3.41
N GLU A 155 25.78 -5.57 -2.97
CA GLU A 155 26.26 -6.67 -2.12
C GLU A 155 27.20 -7.63 -2.85
N PHE A 156 26.96 -7.95 -4.13
CA PHE A 156 27.91 -8.73 -4.91
C PHE A 156 29.25 -8.03 -5.12
N GLU A 157 29.28 -6.71 -5.24
CA GLU A 157 30.52 -5.93 -5.30
C GLU A 157 31.32 -5.99 -3.98
N LEU A 158 30.63 -6.21 -2.86
CA LEU A 158 31.24 -6.43 -1.55
C LEU A 158 31.63 -7.89 -1.27
N GLY A 159 31.21 -8.83 -2.13
CA GLY A 159 31.61 -10.23 -2.12
C GLY A 159 30.46 -11.18 -2.43
N GLU A 160 29.50 -11.26 -1.52
CA GLU A 160 28.30 -12.09 -1.66
C GLU A 160 27.08 -11.40 -1.05
N VAL A 161 25.90 -11.74 -1.56
CA VAL A 161 24.63 -11.29 -0.96
C VAL A 161 24.46 -11.99 0.38
N SER A 162 24.27 -11.24 1.45
CA SER A 162 24.15 -11.77 2.82
C SER A 162 22.93 -12.69 3.00
N GLU A 163 23.00 -13.61 3.96
CA GLU A 163 21.85 -14.47 4.30
C GLU A 163 20.62 -13.64 4.75
N GLU A 164 20.85 -12.53 5.45
CA GLU A 164 19.79 -11.60 5.86
C GLU A 164 19.05 -11.04 4.64
N THR A 165 19.79 -10.55 3.64
CA THR A 165 19.20 -10.08 2.38
C THR A 165 18.49 -11.20 1.65
N ARG A 166 19.07 -12.41 1.55
CA ARG A 166 18.41 -13.55 0.89
C ARG A 166 17.09 -13.94 1.57
N LYS A 167 17.04 -13.94 2.91
CA LYS A 167 15.79 -14.16 3.68
C LYS A 167 14.76 -13.08 3.42
N ARG A 168 15.18 -11.81 3.40
CA ARG A 168 14.28 -10.68 3.13
C ARG A 168 13.72 -10.73 1.71
N LEU A 169 14.55 -11.04 0.72
CA LEU A 169 14.12 -11.22 -0.66
C LEU A 169 13.19 -12.44 -0.84
N ALA A 170 13.40 -13.51 -0.09
CA ALA A 170 12.51 -14.67 -0.06
C ALA A 170 11.13 -14.33 0.54
N LEU A 171 11.09 -13.62 1.67
CA LEU A 171 9.85 -13.10 2.26
C LEU A 171 9.09 -12.23 1.25
N GLU A 172 9.81 -11.31 0.62
CA GLU A 172 9.26 -10.41 -0.38
C GLU A 172 8.70 -11.15 -1.60
N THR A 173 9.40 -12.20 -2.04
CA THR A 173 8.94 -13.05 -3.13
C THR A 173 7.63 -13.75 -2.79
N PHE A 174 7.51 -14.32 -1.58
CA PHE A 174 6.27 -14.98 -1.16
C PHE A 174 5.10 -14.00 -1.00
N ARG A 175 5.36 -12.77 -0.52
CA ARG A 175 4.37 -11.68 -0.51
C ARG A 175 3.85 -11.39 -1.92
N ARG A 176 4.76 -11.16 -2.87
CA ARG A 176 4.38 -10.86 -4.24
C ARG A 176 3.58 -12.00 -4.90
N THR A 177 3.95 -13.25 -4.65
CA THR A 177 3.17 -14.39 -5.19
C THR A 177 1.80 -14.54 -4.52
N ALA A 178 1.68 -14.20 -3.23
CA ALA A 178 0.40 -14.22 -2.54
C ALA A 178 -0.54 -13.12 -3.05
N GLU A 179 -0.03 -11.91 -3.29
CA GLU A 179 -0.76 -10.81 -3.94
C GLU A 179 -1.23 -11.22 -5.34
N TYR A 180 -0.33 -11.79 -6.15
CA TYR A 180 -0.64 -12.24 -7.52
C TYR A 180 -1.75 -13.29 -7.54
N ASP A 181 -1.66 -14.33 -6.69
CA ASP A 181 -2.68 -15.37 -6.60
C ASP A 181 -4.00 -14.80 -6.03
N ALA A 182 -3.95 -13.84 -5.11
CA ALA A 182 -5.14 -13.19 -4.57
C ALA A 182 -5.89 -12.37 -5.63
N ALA A 183 -5.16 -11.69 -6.53
CA ALA A 183 -5.74 -10.95 -7.64
C ALA A 183 -6.41 -11.89 -8.67
N ILE A 184 -5.76 -13.01 -9.01
CA ILE A 184 -6.36 -14.03 -9.88
C ILE A 184 -7.62 -14.61 -9.24
N ALA A 185 -7.58 -14.94 -7.95
CA ALA A 185 -8.73 -15.50 -7.25
C ALA A 185 -9.91 -14.53 -7.22
N ALA A 186 -9.66 -13.24 -6.96
CA ALA A 186 -10.71 -12.22 -6.97
C ALA A 186 -11.35 -12.07 -8.37
N TRP A 187 -10.54 -12.05 -9.43
CA TRP A 187 -11.03 -11.99 -10.80
C TRP A 187 -11.84 -13.23 -11.21
N LEU A 188 -11.43 -14.43 -10.77
CA LEU A 188 -12.18 -15.66 -11.01
C LEU A 188 -13.51 -15.71 -10.21
N GLU A 189 -13.54 -15.19 -8.98
CA GLU A 189 -14.73 -15.14 -8.13
C GLU A 189 -15.85 -14.35 -8.81
N GLU A 190 -15.55 -13.15 -9.33
CA GLU A 190 -16.49 -12.31 -10.09
C GLU A 190 -17.14 -13.05 -11.28
N ARG A 191 -16.38 -13.93 -11.95
CA ARG A 191 -16.86 -14.71 -13.10
C ARG A 191 -17.72 -15.88 -12.70
N VAL A 192 -17.33 -16.61 -11.65
CA VAL A 192 -18.14 -17.71 -11.11
C VAL A 192 -19.50 -17.19 -10.64
N GLU A 193 -19.55 -16.01 -10.04
CA GLU A 193 -20.81 -15.37 -9.62
C GLU A 193 -21.67 -14.95 -10.82
N LYS A 194 -21.07 -14.42 -11.90
CA LYS A 194 -21.78 -14.11 -13.16
C LYS A 194 -22.33 -15.36 -13.86
N ASP A 195 -21.57 -16.45 -13.92
CA ASP A 195 -22.00 -17.70 -14.56
C ASP A 195 -23.07 -18.45 -13.73
N ALA A 196 -23.14 -18.21 -12.42
CA ALA A 196 -24.18 -18.76 -11.55
C ALA A 196 -25.55 -18.09 -11.76
N GLN A 197 -25.62 -16.92 -12.39
CA GLN A 197 -26.87 -16.29 -12.86
C GLN A 197 -27.37 -16.97 -14.15
N VAL A 198 -27.78 -18.24 -14.05
CA VAL A 198 -28.41 -18.95 -15.16
C VAL A 198 -29.86 -18.48 -15.34
N PRO A 199 -30.33 -18.14 -16.56
CA PRO A 199 -31.73 -17.79 -16.80
C PRO A 199 -32.62 -19.03 -16.64
N GLY A 200 -33.52 -19.04 -15.64
CA GLY A 200 -34.54 -20.08 -15.51
C GLY A 200 -34.96 -20.49 -14.10
N ILE A 201 -34.50 -19.81 -13.05
CA ILE A 201 -35.03 -19.97 -11.69
C ILE A 201 -35.88 -18.73 -11.39
N ASP A 202 -37.14 -18.94 -11.00
CA ASP A 202 -38.09 -17.88 -10.67
C ASP A 202 -37.59 -17.06 -9.45
N PRO A 203 -37.50 -15.73 -9.55
CA PRO A 203 -36.90 -14.87 -8.53
C PRO A 203 -37.84 -14.53 -7.36
N GLU A 204 -38.79 -15.41 -7.02
CA GLU A 204 -39.78 -15.12 -5.97
C GLU A 204 -39.51 -15.80 -4.61
N ASP A 205 -38.52 -16.70 -4.49
CA ASP A 205 -38.20 -17.38 -3.22
C ASP A 205 -36.79 -17.07 -2.65
N GLU A 206 -36.03 -16.13 -3.25
CA GLU A 206 -34.70 -15.67 -2.74
C GLU A 206 -34.72 -14.25 -2.15
N ALA A 207 -35.89 -13.74 -1.77
CA ALA A 207 -35.97 -12.50 -1.00
C ALA A 207 -35.51 -12.74 0.45
N GLU A 208 -34.22 -12.51 0.72
CA GLU A 208 -33.66 -11.84 1.94
C GLU A 208 -32.15 -12.05 2.18
N VAL A 209 -31.36 -12.49 1.19
CA VAL A 209 -29.90 -12.27 1.24
C VAL A 209 -29.49 -11.65 -0.08
N SER A 210 -29.58 -10.32 -0.10
CA SER A 210 -29.27 -9.46 -1.24
C SER A 210 -27.96 -9.86 -1.91
N GLU A 211 -28.02 -9.92 -3.25
CA GLU A 211 -26.91 -9.71 -4.16
C GLU A 211 -25.78 -8.92 -3.49
N SER A 212 -24.59 -9.52 -3.35
CA SER A 212 -23.41 -8.77 -2.95
C SER A 212 -23.16 -7.72 -4.02
N SER A 213 -23.56 -6.48 -3.74
CA SER A 213 -23.11 -5.36 -4.57
C SER A 213 -21.59 -5.34 -4.56
N ASP A 214 -20.96 -4.91 -5.66
CA ASP A 214 -19.49 -4.71 -5.73
C ASP A 214 -18.93 -3.91 -4.55
N GLU A 215 -19.77 -3.12 -3.89
CA GLU A 215 -19.44 -2.27 -2.75
C GLU A 215 -19.33 -3.01 -1.41
N PHE A 216 -20.05 -4.12 -1.22
CA PHE A 216 -19.97 -4.98 -0.03
C PHE A 216 -19.73 -6.44 -0.44
N PRO A 217 -18.49 -6.77 -0.85
CA PRO A 217 -18.17 -8.08 -1.39
C PRO A 217 -18.28 -9.17 -0.32
N LYS A 218 -18.59 -10.39 -0.76
CA LYS A 218 -18.60 -11.60 0.07
C LYS A 218 -17.26 -11.86 0.74
N THR A 219 -16.17 -11.53 0.06
CA THR A 219 -14.79 -11.61 0.56
C THR A 219 -14.13 -10.23 0.50
N LEU A 220 -13.91 -9.58 1.65
CA LEU A 220 -13.19 -8.31 1.71
C LEU A 220 -11.67 -8.55 1.90
N LYS A 221 -10.86 -8.06 0.98
CA LYS A 221 -9.39 -8.04 1.08
C LYS A 221 -8.90 -6.60 1.02
N ARG A 222 -8.10 -6.17 2.00
CA ARG A 222 -7.44 -4.86 2.04
C ARG A 222 -5.98 -5.04 2.41
N ASN A 223 -5.10 -4.36 1.68
CA ASN A 223 -3.66 -4.34 1.97
C ASN A 223 -3.32 -3.09 2.76
N TYR A 224 -2.52 -3.28 3.81
CA TYR A 224 -2.07 -2.17 4.64
C TYR A 224 -0.55 -2.16 4.72
N GLU A 225 0.05 -1.01 4.46
CA GLU A 225 1.47 -0.75 4.67
C GLU A 225 1.70 -0.02 5.98
N ARG A 226 2.79 -0.34 6.68
CA ARG A 226 3.14 0.34 7.93
C ARG A 226 3.76 1.69 7.61
N GLU A 227 3.03 2.75 7.88
CA GLU A 227 3.47 4.14 7.69
C GLU A 227 4.47 4.56 8.78
N MET A 228 4.17 4.28 10.05
CA MET A 228 5.10 4.59 11.14
C MET A 228 4.92 3.71 12.37
N GLU A 229 6.00 3.51 13.11
CA GLU A 229 5.96 2.93 14.45
C GLU A 229 5.64 4.01 15.48
N LEU A 230 4.77 3.70 16.45
CA LEU A 230 4.34 4.61 17.49
C LEU A 230 4.99 4.23 18.82
N ARG A 231 5.21 5.23 19.67
CA ARG A 231 5.88 5.03 20.96
C ARG A 231 5.12 4.05 21.87
N TYR A 232 3.80 4.11 21.84
CA TYR A 232 2.85 3.22 22.51
C TYR A 232 1.45 3.45 21.90
N GLY A 233 0.48 2.59 22.23
CA GLY A 233 -0.93 2.70 21.81
C GLY A 233 -1.71 3.76 22.58
N GLU A 234 -2.98 3.51 22.88
CA GLU A 234 -3.77 4.42 23.72
C GLU A 234 -3.13 4.61 25.10
N ASN A 235 -2.53 3.54 25.64
CA ASN A 235 -1.88 3.51 26.94
C ASN A 235 -0.41 3.08 26.84
N PRO A 236 0.47 3.53 27.76
CA PRO A 236 1.92 3.28 27.67
C PRO A 236 2.39 1.82 27.62
N HIS A 237 1.56 0.87 28.06
CA HIS A 237 1.89 -0.56 28.09
C HIS A 237 1.55 -1.29 26.78
N GLN A 238 0.91 -0.62 25.83
CA GLN A 238 0.49 -1.19 24.55
C GLN A 238 1.50 -0.79 23.47
N GLY A 239 2.00 -1.75 22.68
CA GLY A 239 2.75 -1.43 21.46
C GLY A 239 1.80 -0.92 20.36
N ALA A 240 2.27 -0.07 19.45
CA ALA A 240 1.44 0.45 18.37
C ALA A 240 2.24 0.87 17.13
N ALA A 241 1.55 0.88 16.00
CA ALA A 241 2.03 1.42 14.74
C ALA A 241 0.82 1.96 13.95
N TYR A 242 1.06 2.93 13.08
CA TYR A 242 0.09 3.44 12.13
C TYR A 242 0.26 2.72 10.79
N TYR A 243 -0.83 2.20 10.27
CA TYR A 243 -0.90 1.51 8.98
C TYR A 243 -1.84 2.27 8.05
N VAL A 244 -1.52 2.28 6.76
CA VAL A 244 -2.28 2.98 5.70
C VAL A 244 -2.69 2.00 4.63
N GLU A 245 -3.87 2.18 4.05
CA GLU A 245 -4.37 1.32 2.98
C GLU A 245 -3.61 1.61 1.68
N GLU A 246 -3.13 0.56 1.01
CA GLU A 246 -2.33 0.69 -0.20
C GLU A 246 -3.12 1.37 -1.32
N GLY A 247 -2.57 2.42 -1.93
CA GLY A 247 -3.18 3.14 -3.07
C GLY A 247 -4.22 4.21 -2.69
N GLU A 248 -4.56 4.35 -1.41
CA GLU A 248 -5.56 5.32 -0.93
C GLU A 248 -4.91 6.55 -0.28
N GLN A 249 -5.64 7.68 -0.25
CA GLN A 249 -5.26 8.80 0.63
C GLN A 249 -5.49 8.42 2.10
N HIS A 250 -4.65 8.94 2.98
CA HIS A 250 -4.67 8.64 4.41
C HIS A 250 -4.46 9.91 5.25
N LEU A 251 -4.56 9.76 6.58
CA LEU A 251 -4.56 10.88 7.53
C LEU A 251 -3.36 11.81 7.44
N LEU A 252 -2.21 11.31 6.98
CA LEU A 252 -0.98 12.08 6.85
C LEU A 252 -0.61 12.37 5.38
N SER A 253 -1.46 12.01 4.42
CA SER A 253 -1.26 12.38 3.03
C SER A 253 -1.22 13.90 2.89
N GLY A 254 -0.22 14.41 2.16
CA GLY A 254 -0.02 15.85 1.97
C GLY A 254 0.21 16.63 3.26
N THR A 255 0.67 15.97 4.34
CA THR A 255 0.90 16.61 5.64
C THR A 255 2.38 16.81 5.89
N GLU A 256 2.79 18.06 6.13
CA GLU A 256 4.15 18.40 6.56
C GLU A 256 4.17 18.76 8.05
N ARG A 257 5.07 18.14 8.83
CA ARG A 257 5.29 18.54 10.23
C ARG A 257 6.37 19.60 10.32
N LEU A 258 5.97 20.85 10.55
CA LEU A 258 6.88 22.00 10.62
C LEU A 258 7.70 22.02 11.92
N GLN A 259 7.08 21.61 13.04
CA GLN A 259 7.76 21.54 14.35
C GLN A 259 7.04 20.57 15.31
N GLY A 260 7.63 20.41 16.49
CA GLY A 260 7.02 19.73 17.63
C GLY A 260 7.38 18.26 17.75
N ARG A 261 6.65 17.58 18.63
CA ARG A 261 6.91 16.18 18.98
C ARG A 261 6.38 15.24 17.89
N PRO A 262 6.92 14.00 17.78
CA PRO A 262 6.29 12.94 17.03
C PRO A 262 4.84 12.72 17.50
N LEU A 263 3.94 12.45 16.55
CA LEU A 263 2.53 12.17 16.85
C LEU A 263 2.41 10.87 17.64
N SER A 264 1.63 10.89 18.71
CA SER A 264 1.24 9.69 19.45
C SER A 264 0.02 9.01 18.82
N PHE A 265 -0.34 7.81 19.31
CA PHE A 265 -1.57 7.12 18.93
C PHE A 265 -2.81 8.00 19.13
N ASN A 266 -2.95 8.59 20.32
CA ASN A 266 -4.08 9.46 20.63
C ASN A 266 -4.05 10.74 19.80
N ASN A 267 -2.86 11.26 19.45
CA ASN A 267 -2.81 12.42 18.56
C ASN A 267 -3.30 12.08 17.16
N LEU A 268 -2.96 10.92 16.60
CA LEU A 268 -3.50 10.51 15.30
C LEU A 268 -5.02 10.37 15.35
N TYR A 269 -5.55 9.74 16.41
CA TYR A 269 -6.99 9.57 16.58
C TYR A 269 -7.73 10.92 16.71
N ASP A 270 -7.18 11.86 17.48
CA ASP A 270 -7.75 13.20 17.65
C ASP A 270 -7.59 14.07 16.38
N VAL A 271 -6.49 13.93 15.62
CA VAL A 271 -6.29 14.63 14.33
C VAL A 271 -7.32 14.13 13.30
N ASP A 272 -7.59 12.83 13.26
CA ASP A 272 -8.60 12.25 12.36
C ASP A 272 -9.99 12.81 12.64
N ALA A 273 -10.40 12.82 13.92
CA ALA A 273 -11.66 13.43 14.34
C ALA A 273 -11.70 14.94 14.02
N ALA A 274 -10.60 15.67 14.23
CA ALA A 274 -10.53 17.11 14.00
C ALA A 274 -10.62 17.46 12.51
N ARG A 275 -9.88 16.74 11.66
CA ARG A 275 -9.92 16.93 10.20
C ARG A 275 -11.27 16.51 9.61
N SER A 276 -11.85 15.42 10.09
CA SER A 276 -13.16 14.94 9.62
C SER A 276 -14.26 15.96 9.91
N LEU A 277 -14.32 16.48 11.15
CA LEU A 277 -15.28 17.51 11.51
C LEU A 277 -15.02 18.83 10.78
N LEU A 278 -13.75 19.21 10.59
CA LEU A 278 -13.39 20.41 9.85
C LEU A 278 -13.85 20.33 8.38
N THR A 279 -13.73 19.15 7.73
CA THR A 279 -14.21 18.93 6.37
C THR A 279 -15.72 19.14 6.26
N ASP A 280 -16.50 18.70 7.26
CA ASP A 280 -17.95 18.96 7.29
C ASP A 280 -18.28 20.44 7.50
N LEU A 281 -17.58 21.13 8.42
CA LEU A 281 -17.83 22.54 8.71
C LEU A 281 -17.41 23.47 7.57
N ALA A 282 -16.42 23.08 6.78
CA ALA A 282 -15.90 23.88 5.67
C ALA A 282 -16.53 23.52 4.31
N SER A 283 -17.59 22.69 4.28
CA SER A 283 -18.20 22.22 3.04
C SER A 283 -18.69 23.34 2.13
N ASP A 284 -19.18 24.43 2.74
CA ASP A 284 -19.70 25.61 2.04
C ASP A 284 -18.65 26.70 1.81
N GLY A 285 -17.38 26.41 2.09
CA GLY A 285 -16.24 27.30 1.86
C GLY A 285 -16.03 28.36 2.95
N GLU A 286 -16.77 28.30 4.05
CA GLU A 286 -16.64 29.22 5.17
C GLU A 286 -15.36 28.95 6.00
N PRO A 287 -14.73 29.98 6.58
CA PRO A 287 -13.71 29.80 7.60
C PRO A 287 -14.24 29.01 8.79
N ALA A 288 -13.59 27.90 9.11
CA ALA A 288 -14.02 26.93 10.10
C ALA A 288 -12.88 26.56 11.05
N ALA A 289 -13.25 26.27 12.29
CA ALA A 289 -12.34 25.80 13.32
C ALA A 289 -12.96 24.64 14.11
N ALA A 290 -12.17 23.60 14.34
CA ALA A 290 -12.53 22.47 15.19
C ALA A 290 -11.46 22.28 16.28
N ILE A 291 -11.91 22.04 17.52
CA ILE A 291 -11.06 21.76 18.68
C ILE A 291 -11.50 20.43 19.29
N ILE A 292 -10.63 19.42 19.18
CA ILE A 292 -10.88 18.05 19.64
C ILE A 292 -10.04 17.72 20.86
N LYS A 293 -10.59 16.90 21.75
CA LYS A 293 -9.86 16.24 22.82
C LYS A 293 -10.42 14.85 23.08
N HIS A 294 -9.56 13.83 23.04
CA HIS A 294 -9.96 12.42 23.23
C HIS A 294 -11.10 12.01 22.29
N ALA A 295 -10.96 12.35 21.00
CA ALA A 295 -11.91 12.16 19.90
C ALA A 295 -13.27 12.84 20.07
N ASN A 296 -13.43 13.72 21.05
CA ASN A 296 -14.64 14.47 21.29
C ASN A 296 -14.45 15.96 20.94
N PRO A 297 -15.41 16.60 20.25
CA PRO A 297 -15.37 18.02 20.02
C PRO A 297 -15.64 18.78 21.32
N CYS A 298 -14.67 19.60 21.74
CA CYS A 298 -14.88 20.59 22.80
C CYS A 298 -15.24 21.97 22.24
N GLY A 299 -15.00 22.20 20.95
CA GLY A 299 -15.38 23.41 20.25
C GLY A 299 -15.41 23.21 18.74
N ALA A 300 -16.41 23.78 18.07
CA ALA A 300 -16.54 23.77 16.63
C ALA A 300 -17.31 25.03 16.21
N ALA A 301 -16.86 25.73 15.16
CA ALA A 301 -17.56 26.91 14.65
C ALA A 301 -17.15 27.25 13.23
N VAL A 302 -18.08 27.90 12.52
CA VAL A 302 -17.82 28.71 11.31
C VAL A 302 -17.85 30.21 11.66
N GLY A 303 -17.23 31.04 10.83
CA GLY A 303 -17.23 32.49 11.00
C GLY A 303 -16.87 33.24 9.72
N GLU A 304 -17.01 34.56 9.71
CA GLU A 304 -16.66 35.39 8.54
C GLU A 304 -15.13 35.42 8.32
N THR A 305 -14.37 35.18 9.39
CA THR A 305 -12.91 35.08 9.37
C THR A 305 -12.45 33.87 10.16
N LEU A 306 -11.26 33.35 9.85
CA LEU A 306 -10.68 32.21 10.56
C LEU A 306 -10.47 32.51 12.05
N ALA A 307 -10.08 33.74 12.39
CA ALA A 307 -9.92 34.18 13.78
C ALA A 307 -11.26 34.26 14.53
N GLU A 308 -12.35 34.64 13.86
CA GLU A 308 -13.68 34.57 14.45
C GLU A 308 -14.12 33.13 14.69
N ALA A 309 -13.94 32.24 13.70
CA ALA A 309 -14.26 30.82 13.83
C ALA A 309 -13.49 30.19 15.00
N TYR A 310 -12.18 30.43 15.11
CA TYR A 310 -11.37 29.96 16.22
C TYR A 310 -11.87 30.46 17.57
N ARG A 311 -12.15 31.77 17.71
CA ARG A 311 -12.64 32.35 18.97
C ARG A 311 -14.00 31.77 19.37
N LYS A 312 -14.93 31.58 18.43
CA LYS A 312 -16.22 30.93 18.68
C LYS A 312 -16.04 29.49 19.14
N ALA A 313 -15.24 28.70 18.43
CA ALA A 313 -14.95 27.31 18.80
C ALA A 313 -14.32 27.22 20.19
N PHE A 314 -13.32 28.06 20.48
CA PHE A 314 -12.67 28.10 21.79
C PHE A 314 -13.62 28.52 22.92
N ALA A 315 -14.55 29.44 22.65
CA ALA A 315 -15.51 29.91 23.65
C ALA A 315 -16.53 28.84 24.07
N SER A 316 -16.71 27.75 23.30
CA SER A 316 -17.62 26.65 23.64
C SER A 316 -17.22 25.95 24.94
N ASP A 317 -15.95 25.54 25.07
CA ASP A 317 -15.39 25.01 26.31
C ASP A 317 -13.88 25.31 26.42
N PRO A 318 -13.51 26.48 26.94
CA PRO A 318 -12.12 26.87 27.13
C PRO A 318 -11.32 25.93 28.04
N THR A 319 -12.01 25.23 28.97
CA THR A 319 -11.35 24.35 29.94
C THR A 319 -10.93 23.06 29.25
N SER A 320 -11.83 22.45 28.47
CA SER A 320 -11.53 21.24 27.73
C SER A 320 -10.56 21.48 26.58
N ALA A 321 -10.60 22.66 25.94
CA ALA A 321 -9.68 23.03 24.85
C ALA A 321 -8.19 23.00 25.26
N PHE A 322 -7.87 23.11 26.55
CA PHE A 322 -6.49 23.00 27.03
C PHE A 322 -5.91 21.60 26.78
N GLY A 323 -4.83 21.55 26.00
CA GLY A 323 -4.17 20.32 25.54
C GLY A 323 -4.91 19.62 24.40
N GLY A 324 -5.84 20.32 23.73
CA GLY A 324 -6.57 19.77 22.59
C GLY A 324 -5.76 19.82 21.28
N ILE A 325 -6.41 19.30 20.24
CA ILE A 325 -5.99 19.40 18.85
C ILE A 325 -6.87 20.44 18.15
N VAL A 326 -6.23 21.41 17.51
CA VAL A 326 -6.90 22.49 16.79
C VAL A 326 -6.72 22.26 15.30
N ALA A 327 -7.82 22.20 14.55
CA ALA A 327 -7.84 22.12 13.09
C ALA A 327 -8.53 23.35 12.51
N LEU A 328 -7.92 23.96 11.49
CA LEU A 328 -8.35 25.22 10.88
C LEU A 328 -8.45 25.07 9.36
N SER A 329 -9.53 25.60 8.75
CA SER A 329 -9.76 25.45 7.30
C SER A 329 -8.93 26.39 6.43
N GLY A 330 -8.27 27.39 7.02
CA GLY A 330 -7.49 28.42 6.33
C GLY A 330 -6.10 28.66 6.92
N ALA A 331 -5.29 29.44 6.22
CA ALA A 331 -3.93 29.77 6.65
C ALA A 331 -3.94 30.62 7.94
N VAL A 332 -2.94 30.38 8.80
CA VAL A 332 -2.79 31.05 10.09
C VAL A 332 -1.82 32.22 9.95
N ASP A 333 -2.30 33.41 10.33
CA ASP A 333 -1.49 34.63 10.41
C ASP A 333 -0.93 34.88 11.82
N GLY A 334 -0.07 35.89 11.93
CA GLY A 334 0.55 36.27 13.20
C GLY A 334 -0.44 36.69 14.30
N GLU A 335 -1.59 37.26 13.97
CA GLU A 335 -2.59 37.66 14.97
C GLU A 335 -3.29 36.43 15.56
N LEU A 336 -3.76 35.53 14.70
CA LEU A 336 -4.37 34.28 15.12
C LEU A 336 -3.37 33.39 15.85
N ALA A 337 -2.11 33.35 15.41
CA ALA A 337 -1.06 32.59 16.10
C ALA A 337 -0.80 33.10 17.54
N LYS A 338 -0.86 34.43 17.77
CA LYS A 338 -0.78 35.02 19.12
C LYS A 338 -1.95 34.58 19.98
N GLU A 339 -3.15 34.46 19.42
CA GLU A 339 -4.32 33.99 20.16
C GLU A 339 -4.20 32.52 20.55
N ILE A 340 -3.88 31.65 19.57
CA ILE A 340 -3.72 30.21 19.80
C ILE A 340 -2.62 29.94 20.84
N SER A 341 -1.52 30.68 20.79
CA SER A 341 -0.36 30.50 21.68
C SER A 341 -0.61 30.85 23.16
N LYS A 342 -1.75 31.49 23.48
CA LYS A 342 -2.20 31.74 24.86
C LYS A 342 -2.68 30.46 25.54
N VAL A 343 -3.08 29.46 24.76
CA VAL A 343 -3.60 28.18 25.23
C VAL A 343 -2.54 27.10 24.99
N PHE A 344 -2.46 26.12 25.88
CA PHE A 344 -1.65 24.94 25.60
C PHE A 344 -2.39 24.11 24.54
N THR A 345 -1.77 23.94 23.38
CA THR A 345 -2.29 23.14 22.26
C THR A 345 -1.27 22.05 21.95
N GLU A 346 -1.70 20.79 21.89
CA GLU A 346 -0.78 19.69 21.57
C GLU A 346 -0.45 19.67 20.08
N VAL A 347 -1.49 19.74 19.23
CA VAL A 347 -1.38 19.72 17.78
C VAL A 347 -2.22 20.84 17.17
N LEU A 348 -1.62 21.59 16.25
CA LEU A 348 -2.31 22.55 15.39
C LEU A 348 -2.15 22.10 13.93
N ILE A 349 -3.24 22.02 13.20
CA ILE A 349 -3.27 21.68 11.78
C ILE A 349 -3.99 22.76 10.97
N ALA A 350 -3.36 23.23 9.91
CA ALA A 350 -3.90 24.25 9.00
C ALA A 350 -3.23 24.12 7.62
N PRO A 351 -3.84 24.62 6.53
CA PRO A 351 -3.27 24.55 5.18
C PRO A 351 -2.02 25.43 4.97
N GLY A 352 -1.68 26.32 5.90
CA GLY A 352 -0.52 27.18 5.78
C GLY A 352 -0.30 28.06 7.01
N PHE A 353 0.93 28.54 7.17
CA PHE A 353 1.36 29.42 8.25
C PHE A 353 2.27 30.51 7.69
N ASP A 354 1.96 31.77 7.95
CA ASP A 354 2.83 32.88 7.57
C ASP A 354 4.11 32.93 8.42
N GLU A 355 5.04 33.83 8.05
CA GLU A 355 6.33 33.96 8.72
C GLU A 355 6.19 34.37 10.20
N GLU A 356 5.25 35.28 10.51
CA GLU A 356 5.02 35.76 11.87
C GLU A 356 4.42 34.63 12.74
N ALA A 357 3.46 33.86 12.22
CA ALA A 357 2.88 32.70 12.89
C ALA A 357 3.94 31.65 13.20
N ARG A 358 4.82 31.34 12.23
CA ARG A 358 5.93 30.40 12.42
C ARG A 358 6.91 30.89 13.50
N GLU A 359 7.24 32.18 13.53
CA GLU A 359 8.08 32.77 14.57
C GLU A 359 7.43 32.63 15.96
N ILE A 360 6.13 32.94 16.09
CA ILE A 360 5.40 32.81 17.35
C ILE A 360 5.38 31.37 17.86
N PHE A 361 5.06 30.40 17.00
CA PHE A 361 4.99 28.99 17.39
C PHE A 361 6.36 28.39 17.71
N SER A 362 7.45 28.95 17.19
CA SER A 362 8.81 28.50 17.52
C SER A 362 9.14 28.63 19.02
N ALA A 363 8.48 29.55 19.73
CA ALA A 363 8.58 29.70 21.18
C ALA A 363 7.89 28.56 21.96
N LYS A 364 7.15 27.69 21.28
CA LYS A 364 6.44 26.51 21.82
C LYS A 364 6.99 25.21 21.19
N PRO A 365 8.26 24.84 21.42
CA PRO A 365 8.92 23.74 20.69
C PRO A 365 8.31 22.35 20.89
N ASN A 366 7.41 22.19 21.87
CA ASN A 366 6.70 20.93 22.11
C ASN A 366 5.36 20.85 21.37
N MET A 367 4.81 21.98 20.94
CA MET A 367 3.56 22.03 20.18
C MET A 367 3.84 21.54 18.77
N THR A 368 3.08 20.54 18.32
CA THR A 368 3.18 19.98 16.98
C THR A 368 2.37 20.84 16.01
N VAL A 369 3.03 21.36 14.98
CA VAL A 369 2.40 22.17 13.95
C VAL A 369 2.47 21.40 12.64
N LEU A 370 1.29 21.13 12.07
CA LEU A 370 1.10 20.38 10.84
C LEU A 370 0.55 21.30 9.75
N GLU A 371 1.23 21.35 8.61
CA GLU A 371 0.75 22.01 7.40
C GLU A 371 0.04 20.97 6.52
N ALA A 372 -1.27 21.08 6.41
CA ALA A 372 -2.11 20.18 5.60
C ALA A 372 -3.47 20.82 5.30
N GLY A 373 -4.01 20.57 4.11
CA GLY A 373 -5.35 20.99 3.71
C GLY A 373 -6.48 20.11 4.28
N LEU A 374 -7.68 20.30 3.75
CA LEU A 374 -8.80 19.39 4.00
C LEU A 374 -8.47 17.98 3.51
N LEU A 375 -9.00 16.98 4.19
CA LEU A 375 -8.85 15.57 3.82
C LEU A 375 -10.12 15.09 3.14
N GLU A 376 -9.97 14.43 1.99
CA GLU A 376 -11.08 13.70 1.40
C GLU A 376 -11.38 12.46 2.25
N ARG A 377 -12.63 12.33 2.70
CA ARG A 377 -13.05 11.15 3.46
C ARG A 377 -13.28 9.96 2.54
N PRO A 378 -12.89 8.74 2.96
CA PRO A 378 -13.12 7.53 2.18
C PRO A 378 -14.62 7.33 1.93
N LYS A 379 -14.97 6.61 0.87
CA LYS A 379 -16.37 6.28 0.55
C LYS A 379 -17.02 5.40 1.61
N LEU A 380 -16.25 4.48 2.17
CA LEU A 380 -16.68 3.54 3.20
C LEU A 380 -15.96 3.83 4.51
N SER A 381 -16.67 3.66 5.61
CA SER A 381 -16.13 3.70 6.97
C SER A 381 -16.27 2.33 7.62
N ALA A 382 -15.33 2.02 8.51
CA ALA A 382 -15.27 0.69 9.11
C ALA A 382 -15.12 0.78 10.63
N LYS A 383 -15.77 -0.15 11.34
CA LYS A 383 -15.67 -0.29 12.80
C LYS A 383 -15.18 -1.69 13.13
N HIS A 384 -14.07 -1.78 13.85
CA HIS A 384 -13.59 -3.05 14.38
C HIS A 384 -14.52 -3.58 15.46
N VAL A 385 -14.84 -4.87 15.38
CA VAL A 385 -15.56 -5.63 16.41
C VAL A 385 -14.75 -6.88 16.75
N THR A 386 -15.12 -7.59 17.82
CA THR A 386 -14.35 -8.77 18.25
C THR A 386 -14.32 -9.82 17.14
N GLY A 387 -13.13 -10.05 16.59
CA GLY A 387 -12.92 -11.03 15.51
C GLY A 387 -13.43 -10.61 14.13
N GLY A 388 -13.83 -9.35 13.92
CA GLY A 388 -14.39 -8.91 12.64
C GLY A 388 -14.39 -7.39 12.44
N ILE A 389 -15.04 -6.96 11.36
CA ILE A 389 -15.18 -5.56 10.96
C ILE A 389 -16.60 -5.32 10.45
N LEU A 390 -17.20 -4.18 10.82
CA LEU A 390 -18.46 -3.69 10.26
C LEU A 390 -18.11 -2.63 9.23
N LEU A 391 -18.59 -2.78 8.00
CA LEU A 391 -18.37 -1.85 6.89
C LEU A 391 -19.69 -1.15 6.56
N GLN A 392 -19.63 0.16 6.34
CA GLN A 392 -20.80 0.98 5.98
C GLN A 392 -20.33 2.14 5.09
N HIS A 393 -21.26 2.83 4.44
CA HIS A 393 -20.96 4.12 3.82
C HIS A 393 -20.49 5.12 4.89
N THR A 394 -19.54 5.96 4.51
CA THR A 394 -19.15 7.11 5.32
C THR A 394 -20.29 8.10 5.37
N ASP A 395 -20.67 8.50 6.58
CA ASP A 395 -21.68 9.52 6.81
C ASP A 395 -21.24 10.87 6.25
N ARG A 396 -22.18 11.61 5.65
CA ARG A 396 -21.96 12.93 5.07
C ARG A 396 -23.16 13.80 5.42
N VAL A 397 -22.91 15.09 5.69
CA VAL A 397 -23.98 16.05 5.97
C VAL A 397 -24.96 16.06 4.79
N GLU A 398 -26.23 15.76 5.08
CA GLU A 398 -27.32 15.76 4.11
C GLU A 398 -27.84 17.19 3.87
N ASP A 399 -28.43 17.41 2.70
CA ASP A 399 -29.18 18.63 2.40
C ASP A 399 -30.43 18.72 3.28
N ASP A 400 -30.64 19.88 3.92
CA ASP A 400 -31.76 20.13 4.82
C ASP A 400 -33.05 20.54 4.08
N SER A 401 -32.99 20.67 2.75
CA SER A 401 -34.14 21.04 1.91
C SER A 401 -35.37 20.13 2.05
N GLY A 402 -35.16 18.88 2.47
CA GLY A 402 -36.22 17.90 2.74
C GLY A 402 -36.82 17.95 4.14
N TYR A 403 -36.34 18.83 5.02
CA TYR A 403 -36.75 18.83 6.42
C TYR A 403 -38.14 19.44 6.61
N GLU A 404 -38.97 18.78 7.42
CA GLU A 404 -40.30 19.27 7.78
C GLU A 404 -40.28 20.04 9.11
N ILE A 405 -40.78 21.28 9.09
CA ILE A 405 -40.84 22.12 10.29
C ILE A 405 -42.10 21.75 11.08
N ALA A 406 -41.91 20.97 12.15
CA ALA A 406 -43.00 20.46 13.00
C ALA A 406 -43.67 21.53 13.90
N THR A 407 -43.15 22.76 13.94
CA THR A 407 -43.64 23.83 14.81
C THR A 407 -44.19 25.03 14.04
N THR A 408 -45.11 25.78 14.65
CA THR A 408 -45.66 27.02 14.06
C THR A 408 -44.58 28.10 13.85
N ARG A 409 -43.65 28.24 14.80
CA ARG A 409 -42.55 29.20 14.67
C ARG A 409 -41.53 28.65 13.67
N GLN A 410 -41.30 29.41 12.61
CA GLN A 410 -40.27 29.12 11.62
C GLN A 410 -38.89 29.59 12.13
N PRO A 411 -37.79 28.90 11.79
CA PRO A 411 -36.45 29.42 12.03
C PRO A 411 -36.25 30.71 11.23
N SER A 412 -35.57 31.70 11.83
CA SER A 412 -35.09 32.85 11.07
C SER A 412 -33.89 32.43 10.22
N SER A 413 -33.72 33.03 9.04
CA SER A 413 -32.46 32.91 8.31
C SER A 413 -31.30 33.36 9.23
N GLY A 414 -30.33 32.47 9.42
CA GLY A 414 -29.12 32.71 10.22
C GLY A 414 -28.21 33.75 9.61
#